data_AF-A0A973CAA1-F1
#
_entry.id   AF-A0A973CAA1-F1
#
_cell.length_a   1.000
_cell.length_b   1.000
_cell.length_c   1.000
_cell.angle_alpha   90.00
_cell.angle_beta   90.00
_cell.angle_gamma   90.00
#
_symmetry.space_group_name_H-M   'P 1'
#
loop_
_entity.id
_entity.type
_entity.pdbx_description
1 polymer ?
#
loop_
_entity_poly.entity_id
_entity_poly.type
_entity_poly.pdbx_seq_one_letter_code
_entity_poly.pdbx_strand_id
1 'polypeptide(L)'
;MGYMRTYGDASSAPEYCSNSIGTPSWSGKHESEFTDQLQSELTNFIVFEAKLQGHNDSVQDRVGENDKFFDNDFLSGWPQLLWDEYYQLGISEQQNPQKTPDYAEIWPSMPI
;
A
#
# COMPACT_ATOMS: atom_id res chain seq x y z
N MET A 1 -6.84 11.54 4.78
CA MET A 1 -7.24 10.22 4.24
C MET A 1 -8.43 10.43 3.31
N GLY A 2 -8.51 9.70 2.21
CA GLY A 2 -9.68 9.69 1.32
C GLY A 2 -10.80 8.84 1.89
N TYR A 3 -12.06 9.20 1.65
CA TYR A 3 -13.21 8.67 2.40
C TYR A 3 -14.29 8.00 1.53
N MET A 4 -13.98 7.57 0.31
CA MET A 4 -14.87 6.69 -0.44
C MET A 4 -14.08 5.51 -0.99
N ARG A 5 -14.35 4.35 -0.38
CA ARG A 5 -13.90 3.03 -0.80
C ARG A 5 -15.15 2.20 -1.00
N THR A 6 -15.47 1.85 -2.24
CA THR A 6 -16.33 0.70 -2.50
C THR A 6 -15.40 -0.44 -2.87
N TYR A 7 -15.58 -1.60 -2.22
CA TYR A 7 -14.84 -2.78 -2.61
C TYR A 7 -15.16 -3.12 -4.06
N GLY A 8 -14.11 -3.45 -4.81
CA GLY A 8 -14.25 -4.02 -6.13
C GLY A 8 -14.84 -5.43 -6.05
N ASP A 9 -14.96 -6.05 -7.21
CA ASP A 9 -15.33 -7.46 -7.34
C ASP A 9 -14.31 -8.17 -8.23
N ALA A 10 -14.56 -9.44 -8.52
CA ALA A 10 -13.72 -10.28 -9.38
C ALA A 10 -13.41 -9.68 -10.76
N SER A 11 -14.17 -8.69 -11.22
CA SER A 11 -14.08 -8.11 -12.56
C SER A 11 -13.82 -6.60 -12.56
N SER A 12 -13.97 -5.92 -11.43
CA SER A 12 -13.90 -4.46 -11.35
C SER A 12 -13.03 -4.00 -10.19
N ALA A 13 -12.19 -3.00 -10.47
CA ALA A 13 -11.37 -2.37 -9.45
C ALA A 13 -12.25 -1.68 -8.39
N PRO A 14 -11.79 -1.60 -7.13
CA PRO A 14 -12.45 -0.79 -6.13
C PRO A 14 -12.52 0.68 -6.57
N GLU A 15 -13.56 1.38 -6.13
CA GLU A 15 -13.56 2.84 -6.26
C GLU A 15 -12.70 3.44 -5.15
N TYR A 16 -11.77 4.30 -5.53
CA TYR A 16 -10.89 4.99 -4.60
C TYR A 16 -10.83 6.47 -4.94
N CYS A 17 -11.01 7.31 -3.93
CA CYS A 17 -10.80 8.75 -4.03
C CYS A 17 -10.12 9.27 -2.78
N SER A 18 -9.09 10.11 -2.95
CA SER A 18 -8.41 10.77 -1.85
C SER A 18 -8.22 12.26 -2.08
N ASN A 19 -8.18 13.01 -0.98
CA ASN A 19 -7.93 14.45 -1.03
C ASN A 19 -6.51 14.80 -1.50
N SER A 20 -5.56 13.85 -1.44
CA SER A 20 -4.15 14.08 -1.80
C SER A 20 -3.85 13.70 -3.25
N ILE A 21 -4.46 12.64 -3.78
CA ILE A 21 -4.18 12.14 -5.14
C ILE A 21 -5.37 12.25 -6.10
N GLY A 22 -6.54 12.72 -5.60
CA GLY A 22 -7.78 12.72 -6.36
C GLY A 22 -8.33 11.31 -6.57
N THR A 23 -9.07 11.13 -7.67
CA THR A 23 -9.57 9.83 -8.12
C THR A 23 -8.56 9.25 -9.13
N PRO A 24 -7.88 8.12 -8.82
CA PRO A 24 -7.01 7.47 -9.77
C PRO A 24 -7.75 7.02 -11.02
N SER A 25 -7.04 6.98 -12.15
CA SER A 25 -7.57 6.60 -13.47
C SER A 25 -8.15 5.18 -13.52
N TRP A 26 -7.65 4.26 -12.69
CA TRP A 26 -8.07 2.87 -12.58
C TRP A 26 -9.30 2.67 -11.67
N SER A 27 -9.68 3.66 -10.87
CA SER A 27 -10.76 3.57 -9.88
C SER A 27 -12.07 3.16 -10.53
N GLY A 28 -12.68 2.07 -10.04
CA GLY A 28 -13.97 1.56 -10.54
C GLY A 28 -13.94 0.98 -11.96
N LYS A 29 -12.76 0.82 -12.58
CA LYS A 29 -12.65 0.28 -13.94
C LYS A 29 -12.83 -1.23 -13.97
N HIS A 30 -13.46 -1.72 -15.03
CA HIS A 30 -13.51 -3.15 -15.31
C HIS A 30 -12.13 -3.66 -15.76
N GLU A 31 -11.79 -4.90 -15.45
CA GLU A 31 -10.48 -5.51 -15.75
C GLU A 31 -10.13 -5.47 -17.25
N SER A 32 -11.14 -5.53 -18.13
CA SER A 32 -10.94 -5.44 -19.58
C SER A 32 -10.48 -4.06 -20.06
N GLU A 33 -10.61 -3.03 -19.22
CA GLU A 33 -10.14 -1.68 -19.53
C GLU A 33 -8.68 -1.47 -19.10
N PHE A 34 -8.07 -2.40 -18.37
CA PHE A 34 -6.71 -2.25 -17.87
C PHE A 34 -5.67 -2.38 -18.98
N THR A 35 -5.08 -1.24 -19.33
CA THR A 35 -3.88 -1.16 -20.14
C THR A 35 -2.64 -1.34 -19.28
N ASP A 36 -1.48 -1.57 -19.89
CA ASP A 36 -0.18 -1.65 -19.18
C ASP A 36 0.09 -0.39 -18.34
N GLN A 37 -0.34 0.78 -18.84
CA GLN A 37 -0.23 2.04 -18.11
C GLN A 37 -1.08 2.04 -16.84
N LEU A 38 -2.33 1.57 -16.92
CA LEU A 38 -3.21 1.47 -15.74
C LEU A 38 -2.70 0.45 -14.74
N GLN A 39 -2.13 -0.67 -15.20
CA GLN A 39 -1.50 -1.66 -14.32
C GLN A 39 -0.27 -1.08 -13.60
N SER A 40 0.54 -0.29 -14.28
CA SER A 40 1.68 0.41 -13.68
C SER A 40 1.23 1.44 -12.63
N GLU A 41 0.20 2.24 -12.92
CA GLU A 41 -0.39 3.18 -11.98
C GLU A 41 -0.99 2.47 -10.75
N LEU A 42 -1.70 1.36 -10.97
CA LEU A 42 -2.25 0.53 -9.91
C LEU A 42 -1.12 -0.08 -9.04
N THR A 43 -0.06 -0.56 -9.66
CA THR A 43 1.12 -1.10 -8.95
C THR A 43 1.73 -0.06 -8.01
N ASN A 44 1.99 1.14 -8.52
CA ASN A 44 2.55 2.23 -7.71
C ASN A 44 1.63 2.62 -6.54
N PHE A 45 0.32 2.62 -6.78
CA PHE A 45 -0.66 2.84 -5.72
C PHE A 45 -0.58 1.76 -4.64
N ILE A 46 -0.60 0.47 -5.03
CA ILE A 46 -0.58 -0.65 -4.09
C ILE A 46 0.68 -0.61 -3.22
N VAL A 47 1.85 -0.44 -3.83
CA VAL A 47 3.15 -0.36 -3.14
C VAL A 47 3.16 0.71 -2.05
N PHE A 48 2.59 1.88 -2.35
CA PHE A 48 2.55 3.01 -1.42
C PHE A 48 1.47 2.84 -0.34
N GLU A 49 0.22 2.60 -0.76
CA GLU A 49 -0.94 2.62 0.13
C GLU A 49 -0.97 1.38 1.02
N ALA A 50 -0.71 0.17 0.50
CA ALA A 50 -0.73 -1.05 1.31
C ALA A 50 0.29 -0.98 2.44
N LYS A 51 1.50 -0.50 2.12
CA LYS A 51 2.57 -0.29 3.10
C LYS A 51 2.18 0.73 4.16
N LEU A 52 1.57 1.84 3.76
CA LEU A 52 1.09 2.87 4.69
C LEU A 52 -0.02 2.34 5.60
N GLN A 53 -0.95 1.54 5.07
CA GLN A 53 -2.02 0.90 5.85
C GLN A 53 -1.44 -0.09 6.86
N GLY A 54 -0.53 -0.99 6.44
CA GLY A 54 0.11 -1.94 7.35
C GLY A 54 0.89 -1.24 8.48
N HIS A 55 1.59 -0.16 8.16
CA HIS A 55 2.26 0.66 9.16
C HIS A 55 1.26 1.28 10.15
N ASN A 56 0.20 1.91 9.66
CA ASN A 56 -0.81 2.58 10.51
C ASN A 56 -1.57 1.57 11.38
N ASP A 57 -1.95 0.43 10.83
CA ASP A 57 -2.64 -0.63 11.55
C ASP A 57 -1.75 -1.21 12.66
N SER A 58 -0.43 -1.36 12.39
CA SER A 58 0.53 -1.77 13.41
C SER A 58 0.71 -0.71 14.52
N VAL A 59 0.69 0.58 14.18
CA VAL A 59 0.72 1.68 15.18
C VAL A 59 -0.55 1.71 16.04
N GLN A 60 -1.71 1.41 15.44
CA GLN A 60 -3.02 1.54 16.09
C GLN A 60 -3.54 0.26 16.74
N ASP A 61 -2.76 -0.83 16.70
CA ASP A 61 -3.13 -2.17 17.19
C ASP A 61 -4.40 -2.71 16.49
N ARG A 62 -4.43 -2.57 15.14
CA ARG A 62 -5.54 -2.94 14.25
C ARG A 62 -5.09 -3.78 13.05
N VAL A 63 -3.99 -4.51 13.22
CA VAL A 63 -3.45 -5.38 12.17
C VAL A 63 -4.53 -6.35 11.68
N GLY A 64 -4.75 -6.37 10.37
CA GLY A 64 -5.76 -7.17 9.69
C GLY A 64 -7.06 -6.43 9.35
N GLU A 65 -7.25 -5.17 9.77
CA GLU A 65 -8.46 -4.42 9.37
C GLU A 65 -8.43 -3.98 7.90
N ASN A 66 -7.25 -3.76 7.33
CA ASN A 66 -7.06 -3.31 5.95
C ASN A 66 -6.24 -4.31 5.10
N ASP A 67 -6.22 -5.59 5.46
CA ASP A 67 -5.48 -6.63 4.73
C ASP A 67 -6.11 -6.96 3.37
N LYS A 68 -7.41 -6.70 3.18
CA LYS A 68 -8.14 -6.95 1.93
C LYS A 68 -8.61 -5.66 1.28
N PHE A 69 -8.12 -5.40 0.08
CA PHE A 69 -8.52 -4.24 -0.70
C PHE A 69 -9.04 -4.59 -2.09
N PHE A 70 -8.52 -5.66 -2.69
CA PHE A 70 -8.96 -6.18 -3.99
C PHE A 70 -9.61 -7.55 -3.83
N ASP A 71 -10.48 -7.90 -4.78
CA ASP A 71 -10.95 -9.26 -4.91
C ASP A 71 -9.80 -10.18 -5.35
N ASN A 72 -9.81 -11.44 -4.90
CA ASN A 72 -8.76 -12.42 -5.21
C ASN A 72 -8.77 -12.87 -6.68
N ASP A 73 -9.89 -12.68 -7.38
CA ASP A 73 -10.01 -13.05 -8.79
C ASP A 73 -9.73 -11.85 -9.73
N PHE A 74 -9.78 -10.62 -9.21
CA PHE A 74 -9.56 -9.40 -9.99
C PHE A 74 -8.17 -9.36 -10.64
N LEU A 75 -8.11 -9.19 -11.96
CA LEU A 75 -6.87 -9.24 -12.73
C LEU A 75 -6.03 -10.50 -12.42
N SER A 76 -6.69 -11.66 -12.27
CA SER A 76 -6.02 -12.92 -11.89
C SER A 76 -5.34 -12.88 -10.50
N GLY A 77 -5.77 -11.98 -9.62
CA GLY A 77 -5.40 -11.94 -8.21
C GLY A 77 -4.08 -11.27 -7.88
N TRP A 78 -3.27 -10.86 -8.88
CA TRP A 78 -2.01 -10.18 -8.61
C TRP A 78 -2.16 -8.89 -7.78
N PRO A 79 -3.23 -8.08 -7.90
CA PRO A 79 -3.37 -6.86 -7.11
C PRO A 79 -3.48 -7.15 -5.60
N GLN A 80 -4.26 -8.17 -5.21
CA GLN A 80 -4.41 -8.55 -3.81
C GLN A 80 -3.13 -9.20 -3.27
N LEU A 81 -2.46 -10.05 -4.06
CA LEU A 81 -1.17 -10.63 -3.65
C LEU A 81 -0.11 -9.56 -3.40
N LEU A 82 -0.03 -8.55 -4.26
CA LEU A 82 0.89 -7.43 -4.10
C LEU A 82 0.50 -6.55 -2.89
N TRP A 83 -0.81 -6.36 -2.66
CA TRP A 83 -1.30 -5.67 -1.47
C TRP A 83 -0.86 -6.37 -0.19
N ASP A 84 -1.06 -7.68 -0.09
CA ASP A 84 -0.65 -8.48 1.06
C ASP A 84 0.85 -8.36 1.33
N GLU A 85 1.69 -8.48 0.30
CA GLU A 85 3.14 -8.36 0.42
C GLU A 85 3.57 -7.02 1.04
N TYR A 86 3.06 -5.90 0.49
CA TYR A 86 3.44 -4.57 0.95
C TYR A 86 2.78 -4.18 2.27
N TYR A 87 1.56 -4.68 2.54
CA TYR A 87 0.91 -4.53 3.84
C TYR A 87 1.74 -5.19 4.94
N GLN A 88 2.18 -6.44 4.74
CA GLN A 88 3.07 -7.13 5.68
C GLN A 88 4.42 -6.44 5.83
N LEU A 89 4.98 -5.89 4.74
CA LEU A 89 6.20 -5.08 4.81
C LEU A 89 6.01 -3.84 5.70
N GLY A 90 4.87 -3.14 5.57
CA GLY A 90 4.54 -1.99 6.41
C GLY A 90 4.45 -2.32 7.90
N ILE A 91 3.85 -3.47 8.24
CA ILE A 91 3.81 -3.98 9.62
C ILE A 91 5.22 -4.29 10.10
N SER A 92 5.99 -5.06 9.33
CA SER A 92 7.34 -5.48 9.71
C SER A 92 8.27 -4.30 9.96
N GLU A 93 8.24 -3.27 9.11
CA GLU A 93 9.06 -2.07 9.28
C GLU A 93 8.66 -1.24 10.52
N GLN A 94 7.37 -1.25 10.86
CA GLN A 94 6.89 -0.57 12.06
C GLN A 94 7.32 -1.29 13.34
N GLN A 95 7.21 -2.62 13.36
CA GLN A 95 7.54 -3.44 14.53
C GLN A 95 9.05 -3.56 14.75
N ASN A 96 9.82 -3.52 13.67
CA ASN A 96 11.27 -3.53 13.71
C ASN A 96 11.81 -2.28 13.00
N PRO A 97 11.66 -1.09 13.61
CA PRO A 97 12.23 0.11 13.03
C PRO A 97 13.73 -0.11 12.95
N GLN A 98 14.30 -0.04 11.74
CA GLN A 98 15.75 -0.06 11.60
C GLN A 98 16.28 1.02 12.55
N LYS A 99 17.02 0.60 13.58
CA LYS A 99 17.76 1.53 14.42
C LYS A 99 18.66 2.29 13.47
N THR A 100 18.36 3.58 13.25
CA THR A 100 19.37 4.50 12.75
C THR A 100 20.57 4.32 13.67
N PRO A 101 21.76 3.97 13.16
CA PRO A 101 22.94 3.90 14.01
C PRO A 101 23.05 5.23 14.75
N ASP A 102 23.29 5.15 16.06
CA ASP A 102 23.47 6.34 16.87
C ASP A 102 24.55 7.19 16.21
N TYR A 103 24.30 8.49 16.02
CA TYR A 103 25.29 9.40 15.45
C TYR A 103 26.61 9.37 16.25
N ALA A 104 26.57 8.93 17.52
CA ALA A 104 27.74 8.67 18.35
C ALA A 104 28.61 7.48 17.87
N GLU A 105 28.05 6.48 17.17
CA GLU A 105 28.81 5.34 16.61
C GLU A 105 29.46 5.67 15.25
N ILE A 106 28.94 6.66 14.51
CA ILE A 106 29.40 7.02 13.16
C ILE A 106 30.60 7.98 13.19
N TRP A 107 30.84 8.67 14.32
CA TRP A 107 31.92 9.66 14.46
C TRP A 107 32.96 9.29 15.53
N PRO A 108 33.90 8.35 15.27
CA PRO A 108 35.17 8.39 15.95
C PRO A 108 36.11 9.34 15.19
N SER A 109 36.62 10.35 15.88
CA SER A 109 37.84 11.11 15.50
C SER A 109 37.64 12.30 14.54
N MET A 110 37.10 13.42 15.04
CA MET A 110 37.59 14.72 14.58
C MET A 110 38.38 15.34 15.73
N PRO A 111 39.72 15.43 15.63
CA PRO A 111 40.52 16.07 16.66
C PRO A 111 40.22 17.57 16.71
N ILE A 112 40.19 18.10 17.93
CA ILE A 112 40.05 19.52 18.28
C ILE A 112 41.24 20.31 17.75
#